data_AF-A0A8S0U2Q2-F1
#
_entry.id   AF-A0A8S0U2Q2-F1
#
_cell.length_a   1.000
_cell.length_b   1.000
_cell.length_c   1.000
_cell.angle_alpha   90.00
_cell.angle_beta   90.00
_cell.angle_gamma   90.00
#
_symmetry.space_group_name_H-M   'P 1'
#
loop_
_entity.id
_entity.type
_entity.pdbx_description
1 polymer ?
#
loop_
_entity_poly.entity_id
_entity_poly.type
_entity_poly.pdbx_seq_one_letter_code
_entity_poly.pdbx_strand_id
1 'polypeptide(L)'
;MKIPYVQMFCLIFIFFPTVISAADVSPGSTLYASNPQNSWDSPNGTFSLSFIQESENIYFAAIIYNGIPVWKAGGDPGGAVNSSAALRFLPDGNLQLVYTSTGFQVWQSNTAGRGVSMGALDDSGNFILRNRSGPVWTTFDNPTDTILPGQNFTVNQVLRSGLYSFRLSMSGNMTLRWNDTIEYYSSSGLNGSSVNSSLTSPSLGLQQPVGIFSLFDPTLSSPLIMARSNDYGFPFGPDQPNIGSLGVPIPSPDINGNPESFQRLIDMELQARSKQIHPLAAGRNQGVHHHESRHGFPT
;
A
#
# COMPACT_ATOMS: atom_id res chain seq x y z
N MET A 1 3.25 -19.37 58.10
CA MET A 1 3.57 -18.56 56.90
C MET A 1 2.88 -19.22 55.71
N LYS A 2 2.03 -18.52 54.95
CA LYS A 2 1.35 -19.08 53.76
C LYS A 2 1.85 -18.36 52.51
N ILE A 3 2.23 -19.12 51.48
CA ILE A 3 2.65 -18.58 50.18
C ILE A 3 1.41 -18.51 49.28
N PRO A 4 1.06 -17.36 48.69
CA PRO A 4 -0.03 -17.28 47.72
C PRO A 4 0.41 -17.82 46.36
N TYR A 5 -0.37 -18.74 45.78
CA TYR A 5 -0.22 -19.12 44.38
C TYR A 5 -0.73 -18.00 43.48
N VAL A 6 0.16 -17.36 42.71
CA VAL A 6 -0.24 -16.49 41.60
C VAL A 6 -0.51 -17.37 40.39
N GLN A 7 -1.77 -17.45 39.94
CA GLN A 7 -2.09 -18.15 38.70
C GLN A 7 -1.61 -17.34 37.50
N MET A 8 -0.59 -17.87 36.80
CA MET A 8 -0.09 -17.30 35.56
C MET A 8 -1.09 -17.59 34.43
N PHE A 9 -1.90 -16.58 34.07
CA PHE A 9 -2.84 -16.68 32.96
C PHE A 9 -2.06 -16.73 31.63
N CYS A 10 -1.94 -17.93 31.05
CA CYS A 10 -1.28 -18.10 29.76
C CYS A 10 -2.24 -17.68 28.65
N LEU A 11 -2.04 -16.47 28.10
CA LEU A 11 -2.79 -15.97 26.94
C LEU A 11 -2.40 -16.75 25.68
N ILE A 12 -3.15 -17.82 25.40
CA ILE A 12 -3.06 -18.54 24.13
C ILE A 12 -3.61 -17.63 23.04
N PHE A 13 -2.70 -17.01 22.27
CA PHE A 13 -3.05 -16.36 21.01
C PHE A 13 -3.49 -17.45 20.01
N ILE A 14 -4.80 -17.69 19.95
CA ILE A 14 -5.41 -18.52 18.91
C ILE A 14 -5.24 -17.77 17.58
N PHE A 15 -4.23 -18.18 16.81
CA PHE A 15 -3.97 -17.64 15.49
C PHE A 15 -5.01 -18.18 14.50
N PHE A 16 -6.20 -17.58 14.49
CA PHE A 16 -7.22 -17.86 13.50
C PHE A 16 -6.65 -17.56 12.10
N PRO A 17 -6.51 -18.56 11.20
CA PRO A 17 -6.12 -18.27 9.84
C PRO A 17 -7.23 -17.43 9.19
N THR A 18 -6.92 -16.20 8.79
CA THR A 18 -7.86 -15.35 8.07
C THR A 18 -8.21 -16.03 6.76
N VAL A 19 -9.46 -16.46 6.61
CA VAL A 19 -9.98 -17.00 5.35
C VAL A 19 -10.10 -15.84 4.38
N ILE A 20 -9.03 -15.60 3.63
CA ILE A 20 -8.96 -14.58 2.59
C ILE A 20 -9.92 -15.00 1.48
N SER A 21 -11.00 -14.23 1.32
CA SER A 21 -11.91 -14.37 0.20
C SER A 21 -11.28 -13.68 -1.03
N ALA A 22 -11.38 -14.31 -2.20
CA ALA A 22 -10.95 -13.74 -3.46
C ALA A 22 -11.92 -14.14 -4.58
N ALA A 23 -12.23 -13.22 -5.51
CA ALA A 23 -13.15 -13.49 -6.61
C ALA A 23 -12.38 -14.01 -7.84
N ASP A 24 -12.77 -15.17 -8.36
CA ASP A 24 -12.00 -15.85 -9.41
C ASP A 24 -12.19 -15.24 -10.81
N VAL A 25 -11.10 -14.71 -11.36
CA VAL A 25 -10.95 -14.27 -12.74
C VAL A 25 -10.45 -15.46 -13.57
N SER A 26 -11.15 -15.79 -14.65
CA SER A 26 -10.79 -16.90 -15.54
C SER A 26 -9.86 -16.48 -16.68
N PRO A 27 -8.94 -17.35 -17.14
CA PRO A 27 -8.19 -17.12 -18.37
C PRO A 27 -9.11 -16.82 -19.57
N GLY A 28 -8.75 -15.83 -20.37
CA GLY A 28 -9.60 -15.23 -21.41
C GLY A 28 -10.24 -13.90 -20.99
N SER A 29 -10.34 -13.60 -19.70
CA SER A 29 -10.88 -12.31 -19.20
C SER A 29 -10.04 -11.11 -19.68
N THR A 30 -10.72 -10.02 -20.02
CA THR A 30 -10.09 -8.77 -20.49
C THR A 30 -10.83 -7.54 -19.95
N LEU A 31 -10.06 -6.55 -19.48
CA LEU A 31 -10.51 -5.19 -19.16
C LEU A 31 -9.97 -4.23 -20.23
N TYR A 32 -10.68 -3.13 -20.50
CA TYR A 32 -10.36 -2.18 -21.57
C TYR A 32 -10.29 -0.75 -21.03
N ALA A 33 -9.28 0.03 -21.42
CA ALA A 33 -9.14 1.43 -21.03
C ALA A 33 -10.31 2.30 -21.56
N SER A 34 -10.92 1.91 -22.69
CA SER A 34 -12.12 2.53 -23.23
C SER A 34 -13.41 2.25 -22.45
N ASN A 35 -13.37 1.38 -21.42
CA ASN A 35 -14.49 1.15 -20.51
C ASN A 35 -13.98 0.94 -19.07
N PRO A 36 -13.58 2.03 -18.38
CA PRO A 36 -13.03 1.97 -17.02
C PRO A 36 -14.05 1.58 -15.94
N GLN A 37 -15.33 1.42 -16.29
CA GLN A 37 -16.38 0.95 -15.37
C GLN A 37 -16.38 -0.58 -15.22
N ASN A 38 -15.67 -1.31 -16.07
CA ASN A 38 -15.47 -2.76 -15.90
C ASN A 38 -14.27 -3.02 -14.99
N SER A 39 -14.46 -3.89 -14.00
CA SER A 39 -13.45 -4.26 -13.00
C SER A 39 -13.38 -5.77 -12.75
N TRP A 40 -12.35 -6.20 -12.03
CA TRP A 40 -12.33 -7.45 -11.26
C TRP A 40 -12.20 -7.08 -9.78
N ASP A 41 -13.24 -7.34 -8.99
CA ASP A 41 -13.36 -6.84 -7.61
C ASP A 41 -12.95 -7.86 -6.56
N SER A 42 -12.58 -7.41 -5.36
CA SER A 42 -12.48 -8.28 -4.19
C SER A 42 -13.89 -8.67 -3.71
N PRO A 43 -14.11 -9.85 -3.09
CA PRO A 43 -15.45 -10.30 -2.70
C PRO A 43 -16.22 -9.38 -1.74
N ASN A 44 -15.53 -8.57 -0.94
CA ASN A 44 -16.17 -7.56 -0.09
C ASN A 44 -16.34 -6.17 -0.75
N GLY A 45 -15.88 -5.99 -2.00
CA GLY A 45 -15.96 -4.75 -2.77
C GLY A 45 -15.02 -3.63 -2.32
N THR A 46 -14.05 -3.90 -1.44
CA THR A 46 -13.11 -2.89 -0.89
C THR A 46 -12.01 -2.53 -1.87
N PHE A 47 -11.59 -3.50 -2.70
CA PHE A 47 -10.60 -3.32 -3.75
C PHE A 47 -11.18 -3.69 -5.11
N SER A 48 -10.76 -2.99 -6.16
CA SER A 48 -11.08 -3.35 -7.55
C SER A 48 -9.86 -3.18 -8.46
N LEU A 49 -9.67 -4.10 -9.39
CA LEU A 49 -8.70 -4.01 -10.48
C LEU A 49 -9.44 -3.55 -11.74
N SER A 50 -9.21 -2.31 -12.16
CA SER A 50 -9.83 -1.71 -13.36
C SER A 50 -8.85 -0.77 -14.08
N PHE A 51 -9.35 0.04 -15.01
CA PHE A 51 -8.61 1.17 -15.57
C PHE A 51 -8.99 2.47 -14.86
N ILE A 52 -8.00 3.21 -14.38
CA ILE A 52 -8.16 4.61 -14.00
C ILE A 52 -7.73 5.52 -15.16
N GLN A 53 -8.29 6.73 -15.20
CA GLN A 53 -7.82 7.82 -16.05
C GLN A 53 -7.27 8.92 -15.14
N GLU A 54 -6.02 9.33 -15.36
CA GLU A 54 -5.35 10.35 -14.53
C GLU A 54 -5.21 11.71 -15.24
N SER A 55 -5.21 11.72 -16.57
CA SER A 55 -5.27 12.95 -17.37
C SER A 55 -5.89 12.69 -18.76
N GLU A 56 -5.92 13.68 -19.64
CA GLU A 56 -6.53 13.55 -20.96
C GLU A 56 -5.88 12.41 -21.77
N ASN A 57 -6.66 11.36 -22.03
CA ASN A 57 -6.25 10.14 -22.73
C ASN A 57 -5.04 9.39 -22.12
N ILE A 58 -4.70 9.61 -20.84
CA ILE A 58 -3.73 8.81 -20.08
C ILE A 58 -4.45 7.96 -19.03
N TYR A 59 -4.24 6.65 -19.13
CA TYR A 59 -4.86 5.62 -18.32
C TYR A 59 -3.80 4.69 -17.73
N PHE A 60 -4.14 4.05 -16.61
CA PHE A 60 -3.38 2.95 -16.02
C PHE A 60 -4.33 1.82 -15.65
N ALA A 61 -3.93 0.56 -15.88
CA ALA A 61 -4.58 -0.57 -15.24
C ALA A 61 -4.07 -0.65 -13.79
N ALA A 62 -4.97 -0.55 -12.81
CA ALA A 62 -4.61 -0.34 -11.41
C ALA A 62 -5.51 -1.10 -10.44
N ILE A 63 -4.96 -1.51 -9.29
CA ILE A 63 -5.76 -1.88 -8.11
C ILE A 63 -6.10 -0.60 -7.36
N ILE A 64 -7.38 -0.44 -7.03
CA ILE A 64 -7.95 0.78 -6.46
C ILE A 64 -8.52 0.46 -5.07
N TYR A 65 -8.25 1.33 -4.09
CA TYR A 65 -8.86 1.33 -2.76
C TYR A 65 -9.54 2.68 -2.51
N ASN A 66 -10.87 2.69 -2.34
CA ASN A 66 -11.64 3.91 -2.05
C ASN A 66 -11.30 5.13 -2.95
N GLY A 67 -11.10 4.88 -4.24
CA GLY A 67 -10.75 5.88 -5.27
C GLY A 67 -9.25 6.18 -5.43
N ILE A 68 -8.37 5.55 -4.65
CA ILE A 68 -6.92 5.76 -4.67
C ILE A 68 -6.25 4.54 -5.34
N PRO A 69 -5.40 4.69 -6.37
CA PRO A 69 -4.59 3.58 -6.86
C PRO A 69 -3.56 3.15 -5.80
N VAL A 70 -3.48 1.85 -5.55
CA VAL A 70 -2.53 1.22 -4.61
C VAL A 70 -1.57 0.25 -5.31
N TRP A 71 -1.79 -0.01 -6.61
CA TRP A 71 -0.85 -0.70 -7.49
C TRP A 71 -1.14 -0.34 -8.95
N LYS A 72 -0.11 -0.17 -9.79
CA LYS A 72 -0.24 0.10 -11.26
C LYS A 72 0.46 -0.97 -12.11
N ALA A 73 -0.18 -1.51 -13.14
CA ALA A 73 0.43 -2.48 -14.05
C ALA A 73 1.57 -1.85 -14.88
N GLY A 74 2.82 -2.11 -14.51
CA GLY A 74 4.01 -1.46 -15.09
C GLY A 74 4.54 -0.26 -14.31
N GLY A 75 3.89 0.10 -13.19
CA GLY A 75 4.28 1.25 -12.38
C GLY A 75 4.05 2.61 -13.05
N ASP A 76 4.63 3.65 -12.48
CA ASP A 76 4.54 5.02 -12.96
C ASP A 76 5.94 5.54 -13.36
N PRO A 77 6.16 6.04 -14.59
CA PRO A 77 5.22 6.15 -15.72
C PRO A 77 5.16 4.89 -16.60
N GLY A 78 5.83 3.79 -16.22
CA GLY A 78 6.04 2.63 -17.11
C GLY A 78 4.77 1.90 -17.57
N GLY A 79 3.67 2.02 -16.82
CA GLY A 79 2.35 1.48 -17.15
C GLY A 79 1.42 2.44 -17.91
N ALA A 80 1.87 3.64 -18.25
CA ALA A 80 1.03 4.68 -18.82
C ALA A 80 0.57 4.30 -20.25
N VAL A 81 -0.75 4.25 -20.45
CA VAL A 81 -1.36 3.87 -21.73
C VAL A 81 -2.48 4.83 -22.13
N ASN A 82 -3.04 4.66 -23.33
CA ASN A 82 -4.18 5.43 -23.81
C ASN A 82 -5.46 4.58 -23.87
N SER A 83 -6.59 5.22 -24.19
CA SER A 83 -7.91 4.57 -24.28
C SER A 83 -8.00 3.32 -25.17
N SER A 84 -7.05 3.09 -26.09
CA SER A 84 -6.98 1.88 -26.91
C SER A 84 -6.33 0.66 -26.24
N ALA A 85 -5.92 0.76 -24.97
CA ALA A 85 -5.26 -0.33 -24.26
C ALA A 85 -6.23 -1.32 -23.58
N ALA A 86 -5.72 -2.52 -23.28
CA ALA A 86 -6.43 -3.56 -22.57
C ALA A 86 -5.50 -4.36 -21.63
N LEU A 87 -6.02 -4.69 -20.45
CA LEU A 87 -5.42 -5.65 -19.53
C LEU A 87 -6.04 -7.01 -19.83
N ARG A 88 -5.25 -7.95 -20.34
CA ARG A 88 -5.69 -9.27 -20.80
C ARG A 88 -5.10 -10.34 -19.90
N PHE A 89 -5.94 -11.21 -19.33
CA PHE A 89 -5.50 -12.46 -18.73
C PHE A 89 -5.64 -13.57 -19.78
N LEU A 90 -4.53 -14.03 -20.33
CA LEU A 90 -4.50 -14.91 -21.50
C LEU A 90 -4.75 -16.39 -21.15
N PRO A 91 -5.25 -17.21 -22.11
CA PRO A 91 -5.40 -18.66 -21.94
C PRO A 91 -4.09 -19.45 -21.67
N ASP A 92 -2.92 -18.87 -21.92
CA ASP A 92 -1.61 -19.46 -21.57
C ASP A 92 -1.21 -19.22 -20.10
N GLY A 93 -2.06 -18.49 -19.35
CA GLY A 93 -1.84 -18.11 -17.96
C GLY A 93 -1.23 -16.72 -17.76
N ASN A 94 -0.90 -15.97 -18.82
CA ASN A 94 -0.20 -14.69 -18.70
C ASN A 94 -1.15 -13.49 -18.51
N LEU A 95 -0.98 -12.71 -17.44
CA LEU A 95 -1.55 -11.36 -17.35
C LEU A 95 -0.63 -10.35 -18.06
N GLN A 96 -1.17 -9.58 -18.99
CA GLN A 96 -0.44 -8.55 -19.77
C GLN A 96 -1.26 -7.28 -20.01
N LEU A 97 -0.57 -6.14 -20.13
CA LEU A 97 -1.11 -4.84 -20.57
C LEU A 97 -0.62 -4.55 -21.98
N VAL A 98 -1.54 -4.37 -22.93
CA VAL A 98 -1.25 -4.20 -24.36
C VAL A 98 -2.06 -3.07 -24.98
N TYR A 99 -1.53 -2.42 -26.03
CA TYR A 99 -2.36 -1.64 -26.95
C TYR A 99 -3.14 -2.58 -27.87
N THR A 100 -4.48 -2.45 -27.93
CA THR A 100 -5.33 -3.41 -28.66
C THR A 100 -5.16 -3.34 -30.18
N SER A 101 -4.80 -2.18 -30.71
CA SER A 101 -4.66 -1.90 -32.14
C SER A 101 -3.35 -2.41 -32.76
N THR A 102 -2.27 -2.47 -31.99
CA THR A 102 -0.94 -2.90 -32.45
C THR A 102 -0.48 -4.22 -31.85
N GLY A 103 -1.09 -4.66 -30.74
CA GLY A 103 -0.60 -5.77 -29.93
C GLY A 103 0.67 -5.45 -29.14
N PHE A 104 1.16 -4.21 -29.16
CA PHE A 104 2.38 -3.83 -28.44
C PHE A 104 2.21 -4.02 -26.92
N GLN A 105 3.12 -4.78 -26.33
CA GLN A 105 3.13 -5.11 -24.91
C GLN A 105 3.84 -4.02 -24.11
N VAL A 106 3.10 -3.41 -23.17
CA VAL A 106 3.59 -2.38 -22.26
C VAL A 106 4.11 -3.02 -20.97
N TRP A 107 3.37 -3.99 -20.43
CA TRP A 107 3.76 -4.74 -19.24
C TRP A 107 3.23 -6.18 -19.28
N GLN A 108 3.91 -7.11 -18.58
CA GLN A 108 3.38 -8.45 -18.32
C GLN A 108 3.88 -9.01 -16.99
N SER A 109 3.10 -9.95 -16.43
CA SER A 109 3.44 -10.75 -15.25
C SER A 109 4.50 -11.83 -15.50
N ASN A 110 4.83 -12.14 -16.77
CA ASN A 110 5.74 -13.21 -17.17
C ASN A 110 5.29 -14.58 -16.62
N THR A 111 4.00 -14.89 -16.76
CA THR A 111 3.39 -16.14 -16.25
C THR A 111 2.95 -17.14 -17.32
N ALA A 112 3.10 -16.79 -18.60
CA ALA A 112 2.87 -17.67 -19.75
C ALA A 112 3.47 -19.07 -19.55
N GLY A 113 2.67 -20.11 -19.76
CA GLY A 113 3.10 -21.52 -19.69
C GLY A 113 3.35 -22.06 -18.28
N ARG A 114 3.31 -21.25 -17.21
CA ARG A 114 3.54 -21.70 -15.81
C ARG A 114 2.34 -22.41 -15.18
N GLY A 115 1.40 -22.89 -16.01
CA GLY A 115 0.19 -23.60 -15.61
C GLY A 115 -0.84 -22.77 -14.85
N VAL A 116 -0.71 -21.44 -14.85
CA VAL A 116 -1.67 -20.52 -14.23
C VAL A 116 -3.04 -20.72 -14.88
N SER A 117 -4.05 -21.00 -14.05
CA SER A 117 -5.40 -21.34 -14.50
C SER A 117 -6.47 -20.40 -13.93
N MET A 118 -6.07 -19.45 -13.08
CA MET A 118 -6.95 -18.64 -12.26
C MET A 118 -6.20 -17.39 -11.77
N GLY A 119 -6.81 -16.23 -11.94
CA GLY A 119 -6.44 -15.01 -11.21
C GLY A 119 -7.49 -14.73 -10.14
N ALA A 120 -7.16 -13.97 -9.10
CA ALA A 120 -8.17 -13.46 -8.18
C ALA A 120 -7.66 -12.19 -7.48
N LEU A 121 -8.55 -11.20 -7.31
CA LEU A 121 -8.31 -10.09 -6.38
C LEU A 121 -8.87 -10.47 -5.01
N ASP A 122 -8.08 -10.28 -3.96
CA ASP A 122 -8.47 -10.59 -2.60
C ASP A 122 -8.80 -9.36 -1.74
N ASP A 123 -9.47 -9.61 -0.61
CA ASP A 123 -9.93 -8.57 0.32
C ASP A 123 -8.79 -7.84 1.08
N SER A 124 -7.51 -8.17 0.83
CA SER A 124 -6.34 -7.41 1.28
C SER A 124 -5.75 -6.48 0.20
N GLY A 125 -6.26 -6.56 -1.04
CA GLY A 125 -5.76 -5.82 -2.20
C GLY A 125 -4.65 -6.55 -2.97
N ASN A 126 -4.42 -7.83 -2.68
CA ASN A 126 -3.45 -8.64 -3.42
C ASN A 126 -4.15 -9.28 -4.64
N PHE A 127 -3.62 -9.07 -5.84
CA PHE A 127 -4.05 -9.81 -7.02
C PHE A 127 -3.10 -10.99 -7.27
N ILE A 128 -3.65 -12.20 -7.21
CA ILE A 128 -2.90 -13.46 -7.19
C ILE A 128 -3.18 -14.24 -8.48
N LEU A 129 -2.13 -14.50 -9.27
CA LEU A 129 -2.16 -15.49 -10.34
C LEU A 129 -1.74 -16.85 -9.77
N ARG A 130 -2.59 -17.87 -9.90
CA ARG A 130 -2.42 -19.17 -9.25
C ARG A 130 -2.60 -20.36 -10.19
N ASN A 131 -1.87 -21.43 -9.89
CA ASN A 131 -2.01 -22.75 -10.50
C ASN A 131 -2.40 -23.79 -9.44
N ARG A 132 -2.46 -25.08 -9.80
CA ARG A 132 -2.85 -26.17 -8.88
C ARG A 132 -1.92 -26.35 -7.66
N SER A 133 -0.71 -25.81 -7.69
CA SER A 133 0.29 -25.91 -6.63
C SER A 133 0.33 -24.68 -5.71
N GLY A 134 -0.30 -23.56 -6.08
CA GLY A 134 -0.31 -22.33 -5.29
C GLY A 134 -0.16 -21.05 -6.13
N PRO A 135 0.24 -19.93 -5.51
CA PRO A 135 0.52 -18.68 -6.22
C PRO A 135 1.76 -18.81 -7.11
N VAL A 136 1.73 -18.12 -8.25
CA VAL A 136 2.77 -18.13 -9.30
C VAL A 136 3.33 -16.72 -9.53
N TRP A 137 2.50 -15.71 -9.29
CA TRP A 137 2.82 -14.27 -9.29
C TRP A 137 1.76 -13.53 -8.45
N THR A 138 2.16 -12.51 -7.69
CA THR A 138 1.24 -11.67 -6.89
C THR A 138 1.63 -10.19 -6.98
N THR A 139 0.69 -9.26 -6.75
CA THR A 139 1.02 -7.82 -6.64
C THR A 139 1.79 -7.51 -5.36
N PHE A 140 1.59 -8.26 -4.29
CA PHE A 140 2.36 -8.10 -3.04
C PHE A 140 3.84 -8.44 -3.22
N ASP A 141 4.16 -9.42 -4.08
CA ASP A 141 5.54 -9.74 -4.50
C ASP A 141 6.10 -8.74 -5.52
N ASN A 142 5.25 -7.96 -6.19
CA ASN A 142 5.60 -7.06 -7.30
C ASN A 142 5.04 -5.63 -7.08
N PRO A 143 5.38 -4.95 -5.97
CA PRO A 143 4.85 -3.61 -5.66
C PRO A 143 5.30 -2.55 -6.66
N THR A 144 4.57 -1.44 -6.70
CA THR A 144 4.90 -0.24 -7.50
C THR A 144 5.44 0.90 -6.66
N ASP A 145 4.62 1.40 -5.75
CA ASP A 145 4.75 2.72 -5.11
C ASP A 145 4.17 2.72 -3.69
N THR A 146 3.15 1.88 -3.44
CA THR A 146 2.48 1.67 -2.15
C THR A 146 2.89 0.33 -1.51
N ILE A 147 2.85 0.25 -0.17
CA ILE A 147 2.85 -1.00 0.60
C ILE A 147 1.49 -1.12 1.32
N LEU A 148 0.83 -2.27 1.22
CA LEU A 148 -0.46 -2.52 1.86
C LEU A 148 -0.33 -3.28 3.21
N PRO A 149 -1.35 -3.20 4.09
CA PRO A 149 -1.42 -4.02 5.30
C PRO A 149 -1.27 -5.51 4.99
N GLY A 150 -0.46 -6.22 5.77
CA GLY A 150 -0.19 -7.65 5.56
C GLY A 150 0.79 -7.98 4.42
N GLN A 151 1.23 -6.99 3.64
CA GLN A 151 2.32 -7.15 2.67
C GLN A 151 3.68 -7.14 3.37
N ASN A 152 4.54 -8.09 3.00
CA ASN A 152 5.95 -8.12 3.40
C ASN A 152 6.80 -7.48 2.28
N PHE A 153 7.31 -6.28 2.51
CA PHE A 153 8.24 -5.61 1.59
C PHE A 153 9.69 -6.04 1.88
N THR A 154 10.32 -6.71 0.93
CA THR A 154 11.63 -7.38 1.09
C THR A 154 12.78 -6.62 0.42
N VAL A 155 14.03 -7.03 0.72
CA VAL A 155 15.26 -6.48 0.10
C VAL A 155 15.32 -6.58 -1.42
N ASN A 156 14.53 -7.48 -2.03
CA ASN A 156 14.50 -7.67 -3.48
C ASN A 156 13.57 -6.68 -4.19
N GLN A 157 12.77 -5.92 -3.44
CA GLN A 157 11.75 -5.02 -3.96
C GLN A 157 12.19 -3.55 -3.91
N VAL A 158 11.47 -2.72 -4.65
CA VAL A 158 11.67 -1.28 -4.72
C VAL A 158 10.30 -0.62 -4.92
N LEU A 159 9.99 0.39 -4.12
CA LEU A 159 8.89 1.31 -4.45
C LEU A 159 9.47 2.44 -5.31
N ARG A 160 8.71 2.94 -6.27
CA ARG A 160 9.09 4.06 -7.14
C ARG A 160 7.97 5.09 -7.22
N SER A 161 8.33 6.35 -7.06
CA SER A 161 7.43 7.49 -7.29
C SER A 161 8.17 8.52 -8.14
N GLY A 162 7.91 8.48 -9.45
CA GLY A 162 8.71 9.19 -10.44
C GLY A 162 10.20 8.80 -10.35
N LEU A 163 11.07 9.80 -10.12
CA LEU A 163 12.51 9.58 -9.95
C LEU A 163 12.91 9.07 -8.56
N TYR A 164 12.01 9.07 -7.57
CA TYR A 164 12.33 8.56 -6.24
C TYR A 164 12.21 7.04 -6.17
N SER A 165 13.11 6.39 -5.43
CA SER A 165 13.03 4.96 -5.12
C SER A 165 13.28 4.67 -3.63
N PHE A 166 12.44 3.81 -3.05
CA PHE A 166 12.56 3.34 -1.67
C PHE A 166 12.95 1.85 -1.66
N ARG A 167 13.93 1.49 -0.83
CA ARG A 167 14.47 0.12 -0.74
C ARG A 167 14.79 -0.27 0.70
N LEU A 168 14.70 -1.56 0.98
CA LEU A 168 15.23 -2.21 2.18
C LEU A 168 16.56 -2.90 1.84
N SER A 169 17.48 -2.94 2.80
CA SER A 169 18.77 -3.62 2.68
C SER A 169 18.92 -4.77 3.68
N MET A 170 19.89 -5.66 3.44
CA MET A 170 20.20 -6.79 4.34
C MET A 170 20.66 -6.36 5.76
N SER A 171 21.03 -5.10 5.98
CA SER A 171 21.32 -4.57 7.33
C SER A 171 20.11 -3.96 8.04
N GLY A 172 18.92 -4.03 7.42
CA GLY A 172 17.70 -3.38 7.93
C GLY A 172 17.64 -1.87 7.66
N ASN A 173 18.63 -1.28 6.97
CA ASN A 173 18.56 0.11 6.56
C ASN A 173 17.51 0.28 5.46
N MET A 174 16.71 1.33 5.58
CA MET A 174 15.72 1.77 4.61
C MET A 174 16.29 2.99 3.89
N THR A 175 16.42 2.97 2.56
CA THR A 175 17.01 4.08 1.79
C THR A 175 15.97 4.69 0.85
N LEU A 176 15.84 6.02 0.88
CA LEU A 176 15.15 6.81 -0.15
C LEU A 176 16.21 7.47 -1.05
N ARG A 177 16.15 7.19 -2.34
CA ARG A 177 17.07 7.74 -3.35
C ARG A 177 16.31 8.48 -4.44
N TRP A 178 16.98 9.44 -5.08
CA TRP A 178 16.53 10.11 -6.28
C TRP A 178 17.39 9.67 -7.47
N ASN A 179 16.75 9.40 -8.60
CA ASN A 179 17.35 8.88 -9.82
C ASN A 179 18.25 7.64 -9.56
N ASP A 180 17.81 6.78 -8.62
CA ASP A 180 18.50 5.62 -8.02
C ASP A 180 19.91 5.86 -7.42
N THR A 181 20.50 7.05 -7.59
CA THR A 181 21.92 7.34 -7.31
C THR A 181 22.13 8.31 -6.14
N ILE A 182 21.32 9.35 -5.99
CA ILE A 182 21.47 10.34 -4.91
C ILE A 182 20.65 9.88 -3.70
N GLU A 183 21.31 9.63 -2.57
CA GLU A 183 20.63 9.24 -1.34
C GLU A 183 20.10 10.47 -0.59
N TYR A 184 18.79 10.56 -0.46
CA TYR A 184 18.10 11.65 0.27
C TYR A 184 17.88 11.29 1.74
N TYR A 185 17.76 9.99 2.04
CA TYR A 185 17.63 9.47 3.39
C TYR A 185 18.12 8.02 3.44
N SER A 186 18.87 7.67 4.49
CA SER A 186 18.98 6.30 4.98
C SER A 186 18.59 6.28 6.44
N SER A 187 17.75 5.31 6.84
CA SER A 187 17.62 4.97 8.25
C SER A 187 18.93 4.36 8.77
N SER A 188 19.17 4.46 10.07
CA SER A 188 20.34 3.82 10.72
C SER A 188 20.30 2.28 10.67
N GLY A 189 19.19 1.68 10.26
CA GLY A 189 18.92 0.25 10.40
C GLY A 189 19.10 -0.20 11.85
N LEU A 190 19.79 -1.33 12.06
CA LEU A 190 20.12 -1.80 13.39
C LEU A 190 21.13 -0.93 14.15
N ASN A 191 21.90 -0.05 13.48
CA ASN A 191 22.96 0.74 14.14
C ASN A 191 22.43 1.81 15.12
N GLY A 192 21.13 2.11 15.08
CA GLY A 192 20.43 2.93 16.09
C GLY A 192 19.71 2.12 17.16
N SER A 193 19.83 0.79 17.16
CA SER A 193 19.10 -0.12 18.04
C SER A 193 20.04 -0.83 19.03
N SER A 194 19.49 -1.36 20.13
CA SER A 194 20.20 -2.26 21.04
C SER A 194 20.32 -3.70 20.51
N VAL A 195 19.89 -3.97 19.26
CA VAL A 195 19.82 -5.32 18.69
C VAL A 195 21.09 -5.65 17.93
N ASN A 196 21.99 -6.40 18.58
CA ASN A 196 23.18 -6.95 17.96
C ASN A 196 22.87 -8.28 17.25
N SER A 197 22.24 -8.21 16.07
CA SER A 197 21.95 -9.38 15.22
C SER A 197 22.36 -9.13 13.77
N SER A 198 22.77 -10.17 13.05
CA SER A 198 22.90 -10.13 11.59
C SER A 198 21.64 -10.71 10.96
N LEU A 199 20.90 -9.87 10.23
CA LEU A 199 19.62 -10.24 9.61
C LEU A 199 19.83 -11.24 8.46
N THR A 200 18.83 -12.09 8.22
CA THR A 200 18.92 -13.26 7.35
C THR A 200 17.90 -13.27 6.21
N SER A 201 16.74 -12.65 6.40
CA SER A 201 15.69 -12.44 5.42
C SER A 201 14.80 -11.26 5.87
N PRO A 202 15.34 -10.02 5.94
CA PRO A 202 14.60 -8.90 6.48
C PRO A 202 13.47 -8.44 5.55
N SER A 203 12.32 -8.13 6.16
CA SER A 203 11.15 -7.56 5.49
C SER A 203 10.50 -6.47 6.33
N LEU A 204 9.99 -5.43 5.70
CA LEU A 204 9.13 -4.41 6.32
C LEU A 204 7.65 -4.78 6.16
N GLY A 205 6.83 -4.48 7.16
CA GLY A 205 5.38 -4.69 7.08
C GLY A 205 4.60 -3.65 7.88
N LEU A 206 3.43 -3.26 7.36
CA LEU A 206 2.50 -2.34 8.01
C LEU A 206 1.50 -3.11 8.89
N GLN A 207 1.61 -2.94 10.20
CA GLN A 207 0.76 -3.61 11.18
C GLN A 207 -0.55 -2.84 11.42
N GLN A 208 -1.69 -3.47 11.13
CA GLN A 208 -3.01 -2.97 11.54
C GLN A 208 -3.43 -3.51 12.93
N PRO A 209 -4.34 -2.81 13.65
CA PRO A 209 -4.96 -1.53 13.29
C PRO A 209 -4.07 -0.30 13.60
N VAL A 210 -2.95 -0.50 14.29
CA VAL A 210 -2.16 0.57 14.93
C VAL A 210 -1.36 1.43 13.93
N GLY A 211 -1.17 0.96 12.70
CA GLY A 211 -0.45 1.68 11.65
C GLY A 211 1.04 1.85 11.96
N ILE A 212 1.63 0.81 12.55
CA ILE A 212 3.07 0.76 12.88
C ILE A 212 3.80 0.07 11.72
N PHE A 213 4.86 0.71 11.22
CA PHE A 213 5.75 0.13 10.22
C PHE A 213 6.92 -0.56 10.93
N SER A 214 7.06 -1.87 10.75
CA SER A 214 8.04 -2.69 11.48
C SER A 214 8.91 -3.52 10.55
N LEU A 215 10.16 -3.74 10.97
CA LEU A 215 11.12 -4.67 10.40
C LEU A 215 10.98 -6.03 11.09
N PHE A 216 10.84 -7.06 10.27
CA PHE A 216 10.74 -8.47 10.66
C PHE A 216 11.95 -9.22 10.08
N ASP A 217 12.47 -10.19 10.84
CA ASP A 217 13.51 -11.13 10.38
C ASP A 217 13.49 -12.38 11.28
N PRO A 218 13.80 -13.58 10.79
CA PRO A 218 13.89 -14.80 11.61
C PRO A 218 14.86 -14.75 12.79
N THR A 219 15.87 -13.85 12.79
CA THR A 219 16.80 -13.69 13.92
C THR A 219 16.30 -12.74 15.02
N LEU A 220 15.19 -12.03 14.79
CA LEU A 220 14.63 -11.08 15.75
C LEU A 220 13.62 -11.76 16.68
N SER A 221 13.80 -11.62 17.99
CA SER A 221 12.85 -12.13 19.00
C SER A 221 11.48 -11.44 18.97
N SER A 222 11.40 -10.27 18.33
CA SER A 222 10.19 -9.47 18.12
C SER A 222 10.42 -8.49 16.97
N PRO A 223 9.40 -8.09 16.19
CA PRO A 223 9.56 -7.10 15.14
C PRO A 223 10.11 -5.76 15.68
N LEU A 224 11.10 -5.19 15.00
CA LEU A 224 11.66 -3.89 15.35
C LEU A 224 10.79 -2.79 14.76
N ILE A 225 10.34 -1.84 15.59
CA ILE A 225 9.52 -0.71 15.14
C ILE A 225 10.40 0.30 14.40
N MET A 226 10.11 0.56 13.13
CA MET A 226 10.86 1.48 12.27
C MET A 226 10.21 2.85 12.19
N ALA A 227 8.87 2.92 12.26
CA ALA A 227 8.11 4.16 12.40
C ALA A 227 6.71 3.88 12.98
N ARG A 228 6.12 4.86 13.68
CA ARG A 228 4.68 4.92 14.00
C ARG A 228 4.11 6.19 13.38
N SER A 229 2.85 6.15 12.96
CA SER A 229 2.22 7.32 12.35
C SER A 229 1.64 8.35 13.32
N ASN A 230 1.91 8.18 14.62
CA ASN A 230 1.81 9.28 15.59
C ASN A 230 3.13 10.06 15.70
N ASP A 231 4.22 9.57 15.07
CA ASP A 231 5.55 10.18 15.12
C ASP A 231 5.70 11.30 14.06
N TYR A 232 4.64 11.71 13.35
CA TYR A 232 4.62 12.84 12.40
C TYR A 232 4.71 14.23 13.06
N GLY A 233 5.32 14.30 14.25
CA GLY A 233 5.72 15.51 14.95
C GLY A 233 7.24 15.55 15.14
N PHE A 234 8.00 15.56 14.05
CA PHE A 234 9.47 15.62 14.10
C PHE A 234 9.97 17.00 14.62
N PRO A 235 11.10 17.04 15.33
CA PRO A 235 11.48 18.20 16.16
C PRO A 235 12.19 19.30 15.37
N PHE A 236 11.46 20.00 14.50
CA PHE A 236 11.93 21.20 13.80
C PHE A 236 11.10 22.44 14.15
N GLY A 237 11.12 22.77 15.44
CA GLY A 237 10.83 24.14 15.90
C GLY A 237 11.92 25.13 15.45
N PRO A 238 11.68 26.45 15.57
CA PRO A 238 12.46 27.47 14.87
C PRO A 238 13.80 27.85 15.53
N ASP A 239 14.75 26.91 15.58
CA ASP A 239 16.15 27.18 15.93
C ASP A 239 17.08 26.69 14.80
N GLN A 240 17.55 27.63 13.97
CA GLN A 240 18.50 27.33 12.88
C GLN A 240 19.92 27.16 13.41
N PRO A 241 20.64 26.08 13.06
CA PRO A 241 22.10 26.07 13.11
C PRO A 241 22.65 27.14 12.15
N ASN A 242 23.27 28.18 12.71
CA ASN A 242 23.71 29.34 11.94
C ASN A 242 25.00 29.04 11.14
N ILE A 243 24.85 28.53 9.91
CA ILE A 243 25.97 28.23 8.99
C ILE A 243 26.13 29.34 7.93
N GLY A 244 26.08 30.60 8.38
CA GLY A 244 26.52 31.76 7.59
C GLY A 244 28.05 31.87 7.54
N SER A 245 28.75 30.92 6.92
CA SER A 245 30.23 30.95 6.85
C SER A 245 30.89 30.29 5.62
N LEU A 246 30.26 29.30 4.97
CA LEU A 246 30.82 28.63 3.79
C LEU A 246 30.02 28.98 2.53
N GLY A 247 30.60 29.82 1.68
CA GLY A 247 29.99 30.36 0.46
C GLY A 247 29.84 29.36 -0.68
N VAL A 248 29.03 28.33 -0.50
CA VAL A 248 28.50 27.51 -1.59
C VAL A 248 27.23 28.20 -2.13
N PRO A 249 27.01 28.31 -3.45
CA PRO A 249 25.86 29.04 -3.98
C PRO A 249 24.53 28.42 -3.56
N ILE A 250 23.63 29.23 -3.00
CA ILE A 250 22.21 28.90 -2.86
C ILE A 250 21.56 29.10 -4.24
N PRO A 251 20.94 28.08 -4.85
CA PRO A 251 20.11 28.28 -6.03
C PRO A 251 18.85 29.04 -5.60
N SER A 252 18.70 30.27 -6.09
CA SER A 252 17.43 31.01 -6.00
C SER A 252 16.35 30.32 -6.86
N PRO A 253 15.06 30.51 -6.56
CA PRO A 253 14.01 29.67 -7.14
C PRO A 253 13.71 30.04 -8.59
N ASP A 254 14.06 29.15 -9.53
CA ASP A 254 13.51 29.15 -10.88
C ASP A 254 13.22 27.72 -11.36
N ILE A 255 11.93 27.45 -11.60
CA ILE A 255 11.35 26.45 -12.50
C ILE A 255 12.12 25.12 -12.66
N ASN A 256 12.25 24.32 -11.59
CA ASN A 256 12.03 22.86 -11.54
C ASN A 256 12.56 22.25 -10.21
N GLY A 257 11.72 21.49 -9.48
CA GLY A 257 12.16 20.65 -8.34
C GLY A 257 12.25 21.36 -6.98
N ASN A 258 11.11 21.49 -6.30
CA ASN A 258 10.99 22.12 -4.96
C ASN A 258 11.11 21.06 -3.82
N PRO A 259 11.85 21.31 -2.72
CA PRO A 259 11.91 20.47 -1.53
C PRO A 259 10.58 20.09 -0.84
N GLU A 260 9.44 20.67 -1.24
CA GLU A 260 8.09 20.24 -0.84
C GLU A 260 7.81 18.72 -1.02
N SER A 261 8.54 18.01 -1.88
CA SER A 261 8.26 16.61 -2.21
C SER A 261 8.32 15.65 -1.01
N PHE A 262 9.14 15.92 0.02
CA PHE A 262 9.16 15.11 1.25
C PHE A 262 7.95 15.42 2.16
N GLN A 263 7.55 16.69 2.25
CA GLN A 263 6.36 17.11 3.00
C GLN A 263 5.08 16.50 2.40
N ARG A 264 4.94 16.55 1.07
CA ARG A 264 3.77 15.99 0.37
C ARG A 264 3.65 14.47 0.53
N LEU A 265 4.74 13.73 0.72
CA LEU A 265 4.70 12.29 1.01
C LEU A 265 4.08 12.02 2.39
N ILE A 266 4.37 12.88 3.38
CA ILE A 266 3.77 12.84 4.72
C ILE A 266 2.29 13.26 4.66
N ASP A 267 1.95 14.32 3.92
CA ASP A 267 0.58 14.80 3.77
C ASP A 267 -0.34 13.75 3.08
N MET A 268 0.20 12.95 2.15
CA MET A 268 -0.52 11.90 1.44
C MET A 268 -0.84 10.68 2.35
N GLU A 269 0.09 10.28 3.21
CA GLU A 269 -0.14 9.27 4.27
C GLU A 269 -1.10 9.78 5.36
N LEU A 270 -1.08 11.09 5.67
CA LEU A 270 -2.09 11.72 6.54
C LEU A 270 -3.49 11.69 5.90
N GLN A 271 -3.61 11.89 4.59
CA GLN A 271 -4.89 11.71 3.88
C GLN A 271 -5.37 10.25 3.90
N ALA A 272 -4.47 9.27 3.71
CA ALA A 272 -4.82 7.86 3.84
C ALA A 272 -5.42 7.51 5.22
N ARG A 273 -4.93 8.17 6.29
CA ARG A 273 -5.38 7.97 7.67
C ARG A 273 -6.69 8.66 8.05
N SER A 274 -7.09 9.70 7.32
CA SER A 274 -8.41 10.32 7.50
C SER A 274 -9.58 9.34 7.29
N LYS A 275 -9.33 8.21 6.61
CA LYS A 275 -10.30 7.12 6.37
C LYS A 275 -10.26 6.00 7.44
N GLN A 276 -9.46 6.11 8.51
CA GLN A 276 -9.58 5.22 9.69
C GLN A 276 -10.79 5.63 10.55
N ILE A 277 -11.99 5.16 10.20
CA ILE A 277 -13.17 5.21 11.07
C ILE A 277 -13.70 3.78 11.28
N HIS A 278 -13.97 3.42 12.53
CA HIS A 278 -14.30 2.05 12.96
C HIS A 278 -15.72 1.60 12.59
N PRO A 279 -16.00 0.27 12.58
CA PRO A 279 -17.29 -0.30 12.18
C PRO A 279 -18.44 -0.09 13.20
N LEU A 280 -19.66 -0.39 12.76
CA LEU A 280 -20.95 -0.05 13.38
C LEU A 280 -21.22 -0.73 14.73
N ALA A 281 -22.04 -0.11 15.59
CA ALA A 281 -23.43 -0.56 15.84
C ALA A 281 -24.24 0.23 16.90
N ALA A 282 -25.56 0.22 16.72
CA ALA A 282 -26.64 0.26 17.72
C ALA A 282 -26.89 1.53 18.59
N GLY A 283 -28.10 2.09 18.45
CA GLY A 283 -28.66 3.15 19.30
C GLY A 283 -30.19 3.23 19.22
N ARG A 284 -30.87 2.07 19.26
CA ARG A 284 -32.34 1.97 19.06
C ARG A 284 -33.09 2.38 20.31
N ASN A 285 -34.00 3.36 20.20
CA ASN A 285 -35.09 3.54 21.16
C ASN A 285 -36.37 4.02 20.47
N GLN A 286 -37.49 3.35 20.74
CA GLN A 286 -38.84 3.82 20.43
C GLN A 286 -39.53 4.19 21.75
N GLY A 287 -40.26 5.30 21.78
CA GLY A 287 -41.06 5.74 22.93
C GLY A 287 -42.12 6.74 22.44
N VAL A 288 -43.34 6.66 22.98
CA VAL A 288 -44.53 7.33 22.44
C VAL A 288 -45.42 7.86 23.59
N HIS A 289 -46.22 8.91 23.32
CA HIS A 289 -47.19 9.58 24.24
C HIS A 289 -46.55 10.46 25.34
N HIS A 290 -47.11 11.60 25.82
CA HIS A 290 -48.28 12.44 25.44
C HIS A 290 -48.01 13.91 25.93
N HIS A 291 -48.89 14.95 25.98
CA HIS A 291 -50.36 15.05 25.89
C HIS A 291 -50.85 16.31 25.10
N GLU A 292 -50.98 17.48 25.75
CA GLU A 292 -51.72 18.69 25.31
C GLU A 292 -51.16 19.98 25.96
N SER A 293 -51.34 21.20 25.41
CA SER A 293 -52.53 22.06 25.67
C SER A 293 -52.68 23.26 24.71
N ARG A 294 -53.85 23.93 24.79
CA ARG A 294 -54.45 24.86 23.79
C ARG A 294 -54.15 26.37 23.93
N HIS A 295 -54.61 27.12 22.90
CA HIS A 295 -55.03 28.54 22.81
C HIS A 295 -54.01 29.54 22.21
N GLY A 296 -54.39 30.48 21.32
CA GLY A 296 -55.69 30.68 20.64
C GLY A 296 -55.72 31.90 19.68
N PHE A 297 -56.63 31.89 18.69
CA PHE A 297 -57.04 33.04 17.83
C PHE A 297 -58.08 33.92 18.56
N PRO A 298 -58.53 35.12 18.07
CA PRO A 298 -58.39 35.76 16.74
C PRO A 298 -57.72 37.17 16.83
N THR A 299 -57.69 38.07 15.83
CA THR A 299 -58.40 38.24 14.53
C THR A 299 -57.45 38.56 13.38
#